data_AF-A0A8J7XX21-F1
#
_entry.id   AF-A0A8J7XX21-F1
#
_cell.length_a   1.000
_cell.length_b   1.000
_cell.length_c   1.000
_cell.angle_alpha   90.00
_cell.angle_beta   90.00
_cell.angle_gamma   90.00
#
_symmetry.space_group_name_H-M   'P 1'
#
loop_
_entity.id
_entity.type
_entity.pdbx_description
1 polymer ?
#
loop_
_entity_poly.entity_id
_entity_poly.type
_entity_poly.pdbx_seq_one_letter_code
_entity_poly.pdbx_strand_id
1 'polypeptide(L)'
;MALQEPKSMEELIYFTNRELDEGGQIMCWVRRRECPQCGEGLMGKPRKKTGGVKVRARKYVCPECGYTVEKKEYEETLAAEAKYTCPHCGNQGESTAPFKRKKIKGVDTLRIQC
;
A
#
# COMPACT_ATOMS: atom_id res chain seq x y z
N MET A 1 -7.42 -17.03 -6.25
CA MET A 1 -8.07 -16.77 -4.95
C MET A 1 -8.43 -15.30 -4.98
N ALA A 2 -9.73 -14.97 -5.00
CA ALA A 2 -10.17 -13.59 -5.22
C ALA A 2 -9.56 -12.64 -4.16
N LEU A 3 -8.99 -11.52 -4.60
CA LEU A 3 -8.45 -10.52 -3.69
C LEU A 3 -9.60 -9.94 -2.83
N GLN A 4 -9.48 -10.08 -1.51
CA GLN A 4 -10.47 -9.53 -0.58
C GLN A 4 -10.29 -8.01 -0.49
N GLU A 5 -11.37 -7.29 -0.77
CA GLU A 5 -11.43 -5.85 -0.56
C GLU A 5 -11.18 -5.51 0.92
N PRO A 6 -10.37 -4.48 1.20
CA PRO A 6 -10.08 -4.09 2.56
C PRO A 6 -11.32 -3.46 3.21
N LYS A 7 -11.66 -3.90 4.42
CA LYS A 7 -12.81 -3.41 5.18
C LYS A 7 -12.52 -2.11 5.94
N SER A 8 -11.25 -1.82 6.23
CA SER A 8 -10.83 -0.61 6.93
C SER A 8 -9.58 0.02 6.32
N MET A 9 -9.57 1.35 6.22
CA MET A 9 -8.35 2.11 5.87
C MET A 9 -7.27 2.03 6.96
N GLU A 10 -7.62 1.64 8.18
CA GLU A 10 -6.68 1.55 9.30
C GLU A 10 -5.72 0.36 9.15
N GLU A 11 -6.12 -0.67 8.40
CA GLU A 11 -5.29 -1.83 8.08
C GLU A 11 -4.42 -1.58 6.84
N LEU A 12 -4.64 -0.48 6.14
CA LEU A 12 -3.95 -0.13 4.91
C LEU A 12 -2.83 0.88 5.15
N ILE A 13 -1.82 0.81 4.29
CA ILE A 13 -0.74 1.78 4.17
C ILE A 13 -1.00 2.72 3.00
N TYR A 14 -1.53 2.15 1.94
CA TYR A 14 -1.86 2.85 0.72
C TYR A 14 -3.18 2.32 0.20
N PHE A 15 -4.02 3.24 -0.24
CA PHE A 15 -5.25 2.97 -0.94
C PHE A 15 -5.38 4.01 -2.03
N THR A 16 -5.71 3.56 -3.22
CA THR A 16 -6.08 4.43 -4.34
C THR A 16 -7.19 3.74 -5.10
N ASN A 17 -8.24 4.50 -5.38
CA ASN A 17 -9.26 4.10 -6.33
C ASN A 17 -9.34 5.23 -7.34
N ARG A 18 -8.97 4.94 -8.59
CA ARG A 18 -8.96 5.92 -9.67
C ARG A 18 -9.62 5.31 -10.89
N GLU A 19 -10.43 6.12 -11.54
CA GLU A 19 -10.95 5.83 -12.87
C GLU A 19 -9.89 6.29 -13.88
N LEU A 20 -9.69 5.47 -14.91
CA LEU A 20 -8.83 5.73 -16.05
C LEU A 20 -9.72 6.18 -17.22
N ASP A 21 -9.09 6.79 -18.23
CA ASP A 21 -9.76 7.11 -19.48
C ASP A 21 -10.37 5.84 -20.13
N GLU A 22 -11.44 6.02 -20.90
CA GLU A 22 -12.13 4.94 -21.63
C GLU A 22 -12.80 3.88 -20.74
N GLY A 23 -13.22 4.26 -19.52
CA GLY A 23 -13.98 3.38 -18.62
C GLY A 23 -13.13 2.35 -17.88
N GLY A 24 -11.81 2.47 -17.94
CA GLY A 24 -10.91 1.72 -17.08
C GLY A 24 -11.09 2.13 -15.62
N GLN A 25 -10.95 1.21 -14.70
CA GLN A 25 -10.93 1.51 -13.26
C GLN A 25 -9.75 0.79 -12.65
N ILE A 26 -9.11 1.38 -11.64
CA ILE A 26 -8.09 0.69 -10.88
C ILE A 26 -8.20 1.04 -9.41
N MET A 27 -8.47 0.00 -8.63
CA MET A 27 -8.49 0.03 -7.19
C MET A 27 -7.27 -0.74 -6.69
N CYS A 28 -6.34 -0.05 -6.06
CA CYS A 28 -5.14 -0.63 -5.50
C CYS A 28 -5.02 -0.31 -4.01
N TRP A 29 -4.67 -1.33 -3.23
CA TRP A 29 -4.43 -1.22 -1.81
C TRP A 29 -3.19 -2.00 -1.38
N VAL A 30 -2.61 -1.55 -0.28
CA VAL A 30 -1.43 -2.16 0.33
C VAL A 30 -1.74 -2.33 1.80
N ARG A 31 -1.80 -3.58 2.24
CA ARG A 31 -2.04 -3.92 3.64
C ARG A 31 -0.81 -3.63 4.49
N ARG A 32 -1.04 -3.28 5.75
CA ARG A 32 0.01 -3.24 6.77
C ARG A 32 0.51 -4.65 7.01
N ARG A 33 1.81 -4.75 7.24
CA ARG A 33 2.43 -5.99 7.67
C ARG A 33 2.54 -5.99 9.20
N GLU A 34 2.38 -7.17 9.76
CA GLU A 34 2.70 -7.44 11.16
C GLU A 34 4.19 -7.19 11.40
N CYS A 35 4.52 -6.82 12.63
CA CYS A 35 5.89 -6.57 13.01
C CYS A 35 6.71 -7.85 12.91
N PRO A 36 7.86 -7.85 12.19
CA PRO A 36 8.71 -9.04 12.10
C PRO A 36 9.34 -9.45 13.44
N GLN A 37 9.36 -8.55 14.44
CA GLN A 37 9.95 -8.81 15.74
C GLN A 37 8.94 -9.39 16.75
N CYS A 38 7.73 -8.82 16.83
CA CYS A 38 6.73 -9.28 17.82
C CYS A 38 5.56 -10.07 17.22
N GLY A 39 5.33 -10.03 15.90
CA GLY A 39 4.22 -10.72 15.24
C GLY A 39 2.82 -10.16 15.53
N GLU A 40 2.63 -9.41 16.62
CA GLU A 40 1.29 -8.98 17.07
C GLU A 40 0.91 -7.57 16.59
N GLY A 41 1.88 -6.67 16.46
CA GLY A 41 1.62 -5.27 16.14
C GLY A 41 1.69 -4.96 14.65
N LEU A 42 0.65 -4.30 14.10
CA LEU A 42 0.70 -3.75 12.74
C LEU A 42 1.68 -2.57 12.66
N MET A 43 2.68 -2.68 11.78
CA MET A 43 3.65 -1.60 11.60
C MET A 43 2.99 -0.37 10.95
N GLY A 44 3.21 0.79 11.56
CA GLY A 44 2.57 2.05 11.16
C GLY A 44 3.52 3.23 11.15
N LYS A 45 3.05 4.39 10.68
CA LYS A 45 3.82 5.63 10.78
C LYS A 45 3.89 6.06 12.26
N PRO A 46 5.03 6.60 12.72
CA PRO A 46 5.17 7.10 14.08
C PRO A 46 4.15 8.21 14.35
N ARG A 47 3.61 8.18 15.57
CA ARG A 47 2.77 9.26 16.11
C ARG A 47 3.66 10.39 16.64
N LYS A 48 3.22 11.63 16.46
CA LYS A 48 3.82 12.82 17.06
C LYS A 48 3.45 12.85 18.54
N LYS A 49 4.22 13.60 19.35
CA LYS A 49 3.90 13.86 20.76
C LYS A 49 2.50 14.48 20.95
N THR A 50 1.99 15.17 19.94
CA THR A 50 0.65 15.77 19.89
C THR A 50 -0.45 14.79 19.44
N GLY A 51 -0.19 13.48 19.38
CA GLY A 51 -1.16 12.43 19.01
C GLY A 51 -1.36 12.22 17.52
N GLY A 52 -1.02 13.18 16.66
CA GLY A 52 -1.20 13.06 15.21
C GLY A 52 -0.14 12.18 14.51
N VAL A 53 -0.50 11.56 13.39
CA VAL A 53 0.45 10.76 12.58
C VAL A 53 1.50 11.66 11.92
N LYS A 54 2.77 11.24 11.92
CA LYS A 54 3.84 11.97 11.22
C LYS A 54 3.74 11.72 9.70
N VAL A 55 3.07 12.65 9.00
CA VAL A 55 2.75 12.57 7.55
C VAL A 55 3.98 12.39 6.63
N ARG A 56 5.19 12.75 7.09
CA ARG A 56 6.46 12.57 6.35
C ARG A 56 7.50 11.74 7.12
N ALA A 57 7.03 10.73 7.84
CA ALA A 57 7.95 9.81 8.50
C ALA A 57 8.81 9.06 7.47
N ARG A 58 10.11 9.00 7.72
CA ARG A 58 11.07 8.19 6.94
C ARG A 58 11.20 6.75 7.48
N LYS A 59 10.46 6.43 8.54
CA LYS A 59 10.51 5.15 9.25
C LYS A 59 9.10 4.73 9.65
N TYR A 60 8.87 3.43 9.71
CA TYR A 60 7.70 2.81 10.32
C TYR A 60 8.09 2.30 11.71
N VAL A 61 7.13 2.34 12.64
CA VAL A 61 7.31 1.95 14.03
C VAL A 61 6.20 0.98 14.41
N CYS A 62 6.56 -0.12 15.06
CA CYS A 62 5.60 -1.00 15.70
C CYS A 62 5.09 -0.35 17.00
N PRO A 63 3.76 -0.22 17.19
CA PRO A 63 3.20 0.35 18.41
C PRO A 63 3.38 -0.55 19.65
N GLU A 64 3.47 -1.86 19.47
CA GLU A 64 3.56 -2.85 20.55
C GLU A 64 4.98 -2.93 21.14
N CYS A 65 5.99 -3.15 20.30
CA CYS A 65 7.37 -3.39 20.73
C CYS A 65 8.32 -2.20 20.49
N GLY A 66 7.86 -1.15 19.81
CA GLY A 66 8.70 0.01 19.47
C GLY A 66 9.71 -0.24 18.34
N TYR A 67 9.72 -1.42 17.71
CA TYR A 67 10.63 -1.74 16.61
C TYR A 67 10.46 -0.78 15.43
N THR A 68 11.58 -0.29 14.89
CA THR A 68 11.57 0.70 13.80
C THR A 68 12.23 0.16 12.54
N VAL A 69 11.57 0.31 11.40
CA VAL A 69 12.10 -0.06 10.08
C VAL A 69 12.14 1.17 9.19
N GLU A 70 13.13 1.28 8.30
CA GLU A 70 13.17 2.35 7.32
C GLU A 70 12.00 2.26 6.34
N LYS A 71 11.50 3.41 5.88
CA LYS A 71 10.35 3.47 4.96
C LYS A 71 10.59 2.64 3.69
N LYS A 72 11.78 2.76 3.09
CA LYS A 72 12.11 2.02 1.86
C LYS A 72 12.08 0.52 2.09
N GLU A 73 12.82 0.05 3.09
CA GLU A 73 12.91 -1.37 3.43
C GLU A 73 11.56 -1.96 3.78
N TYR A 74 10.77 -1.27 4.61
CA TYR A 74 9.43 -1.71 4.96
C TYR A 74 8.51 -1.75 3.73
N GLU A 75 8.44 -0.68 2.94
CA GLU A 75 7.61 -0.62 1.73
C GLU A 75 7.99 -1.67 0.69
N GLU A 76 9.27 -2.02 0.55
CA GLU A 76 9.73 -3.07 -0.35
C GLU A 76 9.30 -4.48 0.07
N THR A 77 9.00 -4.70 1.35
CA THR A 77 8.44 -5.98 1.84
C THR A 77 6.94 -6.12 1.64
N LEU A 78 6.25 -5.04 1.24
CA LEU A 78 4.81 -5.05 1.08
C LEU A 78 4.40 -5.48 -0.32
N ALA A 79 3.26 -6.16 -0.39
CA ALA A 79 2.56 -6.43 -1.64
C ALA A 79 1.45 -5.40 -1.84
N ALA A 80 1.35 -4.90 -3.05
CA ALA A 80 0.24 -4.10 -3.53
C ALA A 80 -0.73 -5.01 -4.29
N GLU A 81 -1.94 -5.09 -3.78
CA GLU A 81 -3.06 -5.80 -4.37
C GLU A 81 -3.86 -4.79 -5.19
N ALA A 82 -4.25 -5.16 -6.39
CA ALA A 82 -5.04 -4.29 -7.24
C ALA A 82 -6.09 -5.04 -8.04
N LYS A 83 -7.31 -4.51 -8.03
CA LYS A 83 -8.38 -4.85 -8.96
C LYS A 83 -8.44 -3.75 -10.01
N TYR A 84 -8.41 -4.14 -11.28
CA TYR A 84 -8.47 -3.19 -12.39
C TYR A 84 -9.39 -3.68 -13.49
N THR A 85 -9.96 -2.72 -14.22
CA THR A 85 -10.63 -2.90 -15.50
C THR A 85 -9.72 -2.30 -16.55
N CYS A 86 -9.21 -3.12 -17.47
CA CYS A 86 -8.33 -2.63 -18.53
C CYS A 86 -9.15 -1.84 -19.55
N PRO A 87 -8.84 -0.55 -19.82
CA PRO A 87 -9.56 0.24 -20.81
C PRO A 87 -9.38 -0.29 -22.24
N HIS A 88 -8.23 -0.91 -22.54
CA HIS A 88 -7.93 -1.43 -23.87
C HIS A 88 -8.52 -2.81 -24.15
N CYS A 89 -8.64 -3.66 -23.12
CA CYS A 89 -9.11 -5.04 -23.27
C CYS A 89 -10.54 -5.24 -22.77
N GLY A 90 -11.11 -4.29 -22.01
CA GLY A 90 -12.41 -4.41 -21.34
C GLY A 90 -12.46 -5.42 -20.18
N ASN A 91 -11.40 -6.22 -20.00
CA ASN A 91 -11.37 -7.27 -19.00
C ASN A 91 -11.11 -6.71 -17.60
N GLN A 92 -11.84 -7.25 -16.62
CA GLN A 92 -11.59 -7.06 -15.20
C GLN A 92 -10.59 -8.12 -14.73
N GLY A 93 -9.58 -7.67 -14.00
CA GLY A 93 -8.52 -8.52 -13.49
C GLY A 93 -8.12 -8.13 -12.08
N GLU A 94 -7.47 -9.07 -11.41
CA GLU A 94 -6.81 -8.85 -10.14
C GLU A 94 -5.33 -9.20 -10.29
N SER A 95 -4.47 -8.30 -9.84
CA SER A 95 -3.02 -8.49 -9.89
C SER A 95 -2.41 -8.10 -8.57
N THR A 96 -1.39 -8.87 -8.18
CA THR A 96 -0.55 -8.57 -7.02
C THR A 96 0.83 -8.19 -7.53
N ALA A 97 1.31 -7.02 -7.13
CA ALA A 97 2.63 -6.52 -7.50
C ALA A 97 3.39 -6.11 -6.23
N PRO A 98 4.73 -6.20 -6.18
CA PRO A 98 5.49 -5.66 -5.07
C PRO A 98 5.28 -4.13 -5.00
N PHE A 99 5.16 -3.57 -3.79
CA PHE A 99 4.93 -2.14 -3.58
C PHE A 99 6.20 -1.30 -3.81
N LYS A 100 6.74 -1.36 -5.03
CA LYS A 100 7.89 -0.57 -5.46
C LYS A 100 7.42 0.57 -6.33
N ARG A 101 7.34 1.76 -5.73
CA ARG A 101 7.06 3.00 -6.47
C ARG A 101 8.30 3.42 -7.22
N LYS A 102 8.18 3.58 -8.54
CA LYS A 102 9.24 4.14 -9.39
C LYS A 102 8.80 5.50 -9.91
N LYS A 103 9.74 6.44 -9.99
CA LYS A 103 9.48 7.74 -10.63
C LYS A 103 9.43 7.54 -12.14
N ILE A 104 8.24 7.68 -12.72
CA ILE A 104 8.03 7.70 -14.16
C ILE A 104 7.53 9.11 -14.48
N LYS A 105 8.24 9.84 -15.35
CA LYS A 105 7.93 11.24 -15.69
C LYS A 105 7.74 12.14 -14.44
N GLY A 106 8.52 11.92 -13.38
CA GLY A 106 8.46 12.69 -12.14
C GLY A 106 7.39 12.24 -11.12
N VAL A 107 6.49 11.33 -11.50
CA VAL A 107 5.40 10.82 -10.64
C VAL A 107 5.76 9.45 -10.08
N ASP A 108 5.62 9.28 -8.77
CA ASP A 108 5.77 7.98 -8.11
C ASP A 108 4.63 7.05 -8.56
N THR A 109 4.96 6.11 -9.44
CA THR A 109 4.00 5.22 -10.11
C THR A 109 4.24 3.78 -9.67
N LEU A 110 3.16 3.11 -9.28
CA LEU A 110 3.14 1.66 -9.09
C LEU A 110 2.71 1.01 -10.41
N ARG A 111 3.51 0.07 -10.92
CA ARG A 111 3.20 -0.64 -12.16
C ARG A 111 2.46 -1.93 -11.83
N ILE A 112 1.21 -1.99 -12.26
CA ILE A 112 0.37 -3.20 -12.23
C ILE A 112 0.18 -3.59 -13.69
N GLN A 113 0.47 -4.84 -14.03
CA GLN A 113 0.28 -5.33 -15.39
C GLN A 113 -1.15 -5.81 -15.55
N CYS A 114 -1.74 -5.52 -16.71
CA CYS A 114 -3.03 -6.04 -17.10
C CYS A 114 -2.95 -7.45 -17.64
#